data_AF-A0A250VWG9-F1
#
_entry.id   AF-A0A250VWG9-F1
#
_cell.length_a   1.000
_cell.length_b   1.000
_cell.length_c   1.000
_cell.angle_alpha   90.00
_cell.angle_beta   90.00
_cell.angle_gamma   90.00
#
_symmetry.space_group_name_H-M   'P 1'
#
loop_
_entity.id
_entity.type
_entity.pdbx_description
1 polymer ?
#
loop_
_entity_poly.entity_id
_entity_poly.type
_entity_poly.pdbx_seq_one_letter_code
_entity_poly.pdbx_strand_id
1 'polypeptide(L)'
;MCHALAIPAVHTGAGAQTVQGEIDRFLITEMFTDLCPDAAVPKNAGRRIGAMQHRMARVGEHRSASAVDLVIAATAAHHGLAVLHNDADYRAIARHAFDLTEHNIHDIV
;
A
#
# COMPACT_ATOMS: atom_id res chain seq x y z
N MET A 1 4.80 -16.50 -10.43
CA MET A 1 3.87 -16.63 -9.30
C MET A 1 4.03 -15.38 -8.45
N CYS A 2 3.14 -14.41 -8.62
CA CYS A 2 3.20 -13.12 -7.94
C CYS A 2 2.51 -13.24 -6.58
N HIS A 3 3.25 -13.09 -5.48
CA HIS A 3 2.66 -12.94 -4.16
C HIS A 3 2.11 -11.51 -4.07
N ALA A 4 0.79 -11.35 -4.18
CA ALA A 4 0.11 -10.09 -3.95
C ALA A 4 -0.08 -9.93 -2.44
N LEU A 5 0.33 -8.80 -1.89
CA LEU A 5 -0.03 -8.42 -0.53
C LEU A 5 -1.26 -7.52 -0.64
N ALA A 6 -2.43 -8.01 -0.24
CA ALA A 6 -3.56 -7.10 -0.02
C ALA A 6 -3.25 -6.37 1.30
N ILE A 7 -2.79 -5.13 1.21
CA ILE A 7 -2.56 -4.32 2.40
C ILE A 7 -3.93 -3.76 2.78
N PRO A 8 -4.54 -4.19 3.90
CA PRO A 8 -5.73 -3.52 4.39
C PRO A 8 -5.30 -2.09 4.72
N ALA A 9 -5.80 -1.14 3.94
CA ALA A 9 -5.56 0.27 4.13
C ALA A 9 -5.78 0.62 5.61
N VAL A 10 -4.72 1.04 6.29
CA VAL A 10 -4.83 1.77 7.55
C VAL A 10 -5.59 3.05 7.21
N HIS A 11 -6.90 3.08 7.49
CA HIS A 11 -7.66 4.31 7.42
C HIS A 11 -8.61 4.45 8.60
N THR A 12 -8.34 5.53 9.35
CA THR A 12 -9.12 6.19 10.38
C THR A 12 -10.63 6.15 10.08
N GLY A 13 -11.41 5.55 10.98
CA GLY A 13 -12.87 5.51 10.91
C GLY A 13 -13.50 6.37 12.00
N ALA A 14 -14.14 7.47 11.60
CA ALA A 14 -15.19 8.13 12.37
C ALA A 14 -16.47 8.07 11.54
N GLY A 15 -17.40 7.19 11.88
CA GLY A 15 -18.69 7.07 11.19
C GLY A 15 -19.53 5.87 11.65
N ALA A 16 -20.54 6.16 12.48
CA ALA A 16 -21.76 5.40 12.79
C ALA A 16 -21.70 3.86 12.90
N GLN A 17 -21.72 3.37 14.14
CA GLN A 17 -21.62 1.97 14.54
C GLN A 17 -23.00 1.27 14.47
N THR A 18 -23.15 0.28 13.57
CA THR A 18 -24.20 -0.74 13.67
C THR A 18 -23.53 -2.07 14.00
N VAL A 19 -24.05 -2.82 14.98
CA VAL A 19 -23.45 -4.05 15.51
C VAL A 19 -23.19 -5.09 14.40
N GLN A 20 -24.06 -5.17 13.38
CA GLN A 20 -23.87 -6.05 12.23
C GLN A 20 -22.67 -5.64 11.36
N GLY A 21 -22.50 -4.35 11.08
CA GLY A 21 -21.36 -3.85 10.31
C GLY A 21 -20.02 -4.03 11.05
N GLU A 22 -20.06 -4.09 12.38
CA GLU A 22 -18.88 -4.38 13.21
C GLU A 22 -18.50 -5.87 13.18
N ILE A 23 -19.49 -6.77 13.20
CA ILE A 23 -19.29 -8.22 13.02
C ILE A 23 -18.78 -8.51 11.60
N ASP A 24 -19.39 -7.92 10.57
CA ASP A 24 -18.96 -8.09 9.19
C ASP A 24 -17.52 -7.60 9.00
N ARG A 25 -17.17 -6.45 9.59
CA ARG A 25 -15.80 -5.91 9.55
C ARG A 25 -14.77 -6.78 10.26
N PHE A 26 -15.14 -7.38 11.39
CA PHE A 26 -14.26 -8.29 12.12
C PHE A 26 -13.97 -9.56 11.30
N LEU A 27 -15.01 -10.18 10.75
CA LEU A 27 -14.88 -11.39 9.92
C LEU A 27 -14.01 -11.15 8.68
N ILE A 28 -14.18 -9.99 8.02
CA ILE A 28 -13.36 -9.61 6.87
C ILE A 28 -11.90 -9.43 7.30
N THR A 29 -11.65 -8.80 8.45
CA THR A 29 -10.29 -8.54 8.95
C THR A 29 -9.55 -9.85 9.26
N GLU A 30 -10.19 -10.77 9.98
CA GLU A 30 -9.59 -12.07 10.32
C GLU A 30 -9.28 -12.91 9.07
N MET A 31 -10.19 -12.91 8.09
CA MET A 31 -9.95 -13.58 6.80
C MET A 31 -8.71 -13.02 6.08
N PHE A 32 -8.50 -11.70 6.11
CA PHE A 32 -7.32 -11.10 5.50
C PHE A 32 -6.02 -11.46 6.24
N THR A 33 -6.05 -11.60 7.56
CA THR A 33 -4.86 -12.02 8.34
C THR A 33 -4.37 -13.41 7.91
N ASP A 34 -5.29 -14.33 7.63
CA ASP A 34 -4.95 -15.68 7.17
C ASP A 34 -4.48 -15.70 5.70
N LEU A 35 -5.12 -14.90 4.85
CA LEU A 35 -4.86 -14.88 3.40
C LEU A 35 -3.68 -13.99 3.00
N CYS A 36 -3.35 -12.98 3.80
CA CYS A 36 -2.32 -11.97 3.52
C CYS A 36 -1.37 -11.88 4.73
N PRO A 37 -0.34 -12.75 4.79
CA PRO A 37 0.61 -12.73 5.89
C PRO A 37 1.36 -11.40 5.96
N ASP A 38 1.64 -10.93 7.17
CA ASP A 38 2.30 -9.64 7.40
C ASP A 38 3.67 -9.53 6.70
N ALA A 39 3.90 -8.40 6.04
CA ALA A 39 5.20 -8.03 5.50
C ALA A 39 5.89 -7.00 6.41
N ALA A 40 6.97 -7.41 7.08
CA ALA A 40 7.69 -6.52 7.99
C ALA A 40 8.33 -5.34 7.25
N VAL A 41 8.14 -4.11 7.76
CA VAL A 41 8.78 -2.92 7.20
C VAL A 41 10.31 -3.04 7.36
N PRO A 42 11.10 -2.94 6.29
CA PRO A 42 12.54 -3.13 6.39
C PRO A 42 13.18 -1.94 7.14
N LYS A 43 14.18 -2.22 7.98
CA LYS A 43 14.87 -1.19 8.78
C LYS A 43 15.48 -0.06 7.94
N ASN A 44 15.77 -0.33 6.66
CA ASN A 44 16.33 0.63 5.70
C ASN A 44 15.25 1.33 4.85
N ALA A 45 13.95 1.14 5.14
CA ALA A 45 12.85 1.74 4.40
C ALA A 45 12.97 3.27 4.30
N GLY A 46 13.35 3.94 5.41
CA GLY A 46 13.49 5.40 5.44
C GLY A 46 14.45 5.95 4.37
N ARG A 47 15.55 5.24 4.08
CA ARG A 47 16.49 5.63 3.01
C ARG A 47 15.86 5.51 1.62
N ARG A 48 15.08 4.45 1.38
CA ARG A 48 14.36 4.26 0.10
C ARG A 48 13.26 5.30 -0.07
N ILE A 49 12.48 5.55 0.97
CA ILE A 49 11.41 6.55 1.00
C ILE A 49 11.96 7.94 0.71
N GLY A 50 13.04 8.35 1.37
CA GLY A 50 13.67 9.65 1.12
C GLY A 50 14.16 9.81 -0.32
N ALA A 51 14.72 8.74 -0.91
CA ALA A 51 15.14 8.76 -2.30
C ALA A 51 13.95 8.86 -3.28
N MET A 52 12.83 8.19 -3.00
CA MET A 52 11.60 8.26 -3.80
C MET A 52 10.98 9.66 -3.71
N GLN A 53 10.79 10.19 -2.49
CA GLN A 53 10.28 11.54 -2.28
C GLN A 53 11.15 12.59 -2.97
N HIS A 54 12.47 12.46 -2.90
CA HIS A 54 13.37 13.37 -3.58
C HIS A 54 13.18 13.32 -5.11
N ARG A 55 13.02 12.13 -5.71
CA ARG A 55 12.73 11.99 -7.15
C ARG A 55 11.39 12.62 -7.53
N MET A 56 10.34 12.35 -6.76
CA MET A 56 9.01 12.92 -6.97
C MET A 56 9.02 14.46 -6.82
N ALA A 57 9.75 14.98 -5.84
CA ALA A 57 9.87 16.43 -5.63
C ALA A 57 10.52 17.15 -6.81
N ARG A 58 11.52 16.53 -7.45
CA ARG A 58 12.19 17.11 -8.64
C ARG A 58 11.26 17.34 -9.83
N VAL A 59 10.14 16.61 -9.90
CA VAL A 59 9.14 16.74 -10.98
C VAL A 59 7.81 17.32 -10.50
N GLY A 60 7.74 17.80 -9.24
CA GLY A 60 6.53 18.41 -8.68
C GLY A 60 5.46 17.42 -8.18
N GLU A 61 5.74 16.12 -8.16
CA GLU A 61 4.80 15.06 -7.78
C GLU A 61 4.89 14.63 -6.30
N HIS A 62 5.68 15.33 -5.48
CA HIS A 62 5.88 14.97 -4.06
C HIS A 62 4.61 15.00 -3.18
N ARG A 63 3.52 15.59 -3.66
CA ARG A 63 2.21 15.62 -2.96
C ARG A 63 1.27 14.50 -3.41
N SER A 64 1.67 13.69 -4.38
CA SER A 64 0.90 12.59 -4.95
C SER A 64 1.14 11.25 -4.25
N ALA A 65 1.58 11.28 -2.98
CA ALA A 65 1.70 10.08 -2.16
C ALA A 65 1.76 10.48 -0.69
N SER A 66 0.96 9.84 0.16
CA SER A 66 1.11 10.00 1.60
C SER A 66 2.39 9.33 2.11
N ALA A 67 2.82 9.70 3.33
CA ALA A 67 3.95 9.02 3.97
C ALA A 67 3.68 7.51 4.16
N VAL A 68 2.43 7.12 4.38
CA VAL A 68 2.01 5.72 4.53
C VAL A 68 2.16 4.97 3.21
N ASP A 69 1.73 5.57 2.09
CA ASP A 69 1.84 4.94 0.77
C ASP A 69 3.29 4.68 0.38
N LEU A 70 4.19 5.59 0.75
CA LEU A 70 5.62 5.42 0.52
C LEU A 70 6.24 4.30 1.38
N VAL A 71 5.78 4.12 2.63
CA VAL A 71 6.19 2.99 3.49
C VAL A 71 5.69 1.68 2.90
N ILE A 72 4.43 1.63 2.46
CA ILE A 72 3.82 0.49 1.79
C ILE A 72 4.62 0.12 0.54
N ALA A 73 4.83 1.09 -0.36
CA ALA A 73 5.58 0.90 -1.60
C ALA A 73 7.01 0.42 -1.36
N ALA A 74 7.73 1.03 -0.40
CA ALA A 74 9.09 0.63 -0.07
C ALA A 74 9.16 -0.79 0.52
N THR A 75 8.15 -1.18 1.30
CA THR A 75 8.04 -2.53 1.89
C THR A 75 7.73 -3.57 0.82
N ALA A 76 6.75 -3.32 -0.04
CA ALA A 76 6.40 -4.21 -1.14
C ALA A 76 7.58 -4.43 -2.09
N ALA A 77 8.23 -3.33 -2.51
CA ALA A 77 9.41 -3.39 -3.38
C ALA A 77 10.61 -4.12 -2.72
N HIS A 78 10.77 -4.02 -1.40
CA HIS A 78 11.81 -4.75 -0.69
C HIS A 78 11.59 -6.27 -0.67
N HIS A 79 10.33 -6.70 -0.51
CA HIS A 79 9.95 -8.11 -0.43
C HIS A 79 9.60 -8.73 -1.79
N GLY A 80 9.66 -7.95 -2.88
CA GLY A 80 9.26 -8.42 -4.22
C GLY A 80 7.76 -8.70 -4.35
N LEU A 81 6.94 -7.96 -3.59
CA LEU A 81 5.49 -8.08 -3.57
C LEU A 81 4.85 -7.08 -4.53
N ALA A 82 3.70 -7.44 -5.07
CA ALA A 82 2.86 -6.49 -5.80
C ALA A 82 1.90 -5.78 -4.85
N VAL A 83 1.73 -4.47 -5.04
CA VAL A 83 0.70 -3.68 -4.34
C VAL A 83 -0.59 -3.73 -5.14
N LEU A 84 -1.65 -4.27 -4.55
CA LEU A 84 -3.00 -4.19 -5.09
C LEU A 84 -3.69 -2.95 -4.51
N HIS A 85 -4.18 -2.03 -5.35
CA HIS A 85 -4.73 -0.75 -4.87
C HIS A 85 -5.88 -0.21 -5.73
N ASN A 86 -6.55 0.83 -5.24
CA ASN A 86 -7.49 1.65 -6.01
C ASN A 86 -7.05 3.14 -6.06
N ASP A 87 -5.87 3.47 -5.54
CA ASP A 87 -5.38 4.84 -5.46
C ASP A 87 -4.42 5.19 -6.61
N ALA A 88 -4.62 6.31 -7.30
CA ALA A 88 -3.75 6.73 -8.41
C ALA A 88 -2.32 7.06 -7.96
N ASP A 89 -2.12 7.33 -6.67
CA ASP A 89 -0.83 7.66 -6.09
C ASP A 89 0.21 6.53 -6.30
N TYR A 90 -0.20 5.25 -6.25
CA TYR A 90 0.72 4.13 -6.50
C TYR A 90 1.27 4.08 -7.92
N ARG A 91 0.48 4.48 -8.92
CA ARG A 91 0.96 4.65 -10.30
C ARG A 91 2.01 5.76 -10.38
N ALA A 92 1.80 6.86 -9.65
CA ALA A 92 2.79 7.93 -9.57
C ALA A 92 4.08 7.43 -8.90
N ILE A 93 3.98 6.72 -7.78
CA ILE A 93 5.14 6.13 -7.08
C ILE A 93 5.89 5.14 -7.98
N ALA A 94 5.20 4.25 -8.71
CA ALA A 94 5.82 3.25 -9.59
C ALA A 94 6.69 3.88 -10.69
N ARG A 95 6.36 5.09 -11.16
CA ARG A 95 7.22 5.83 -12.11
C ARG A 95 8.56 6.28 -11.51
N HIS A 96 8.67 6.38 -10.19
CA HIS A 96 9.86 6.85 -9.46
C HIS A 96 10.55 5.75 -8.64
N ALA A 97 9.91 4.59 -8.51
CA ALA A 97 10.35 3.40 -7.78
C ALA A 97 10.47 2.21 -8.74
N PHE A 98 11.68 2.01 -9.30
CA PHE A 98 11.94 1.01 -10.34
C PHE A 98 11.67 -0.45 -9.93
N ASP A 99 11.61 -0.74 -8.63
CA ASP A 99 11.37 -2.08 -8.07
C ASP A 99 9.93 -2.27 -7.53
N LEU A 100 9.03 -1.28 -7.71
CA LEU A 100 7.63 -1.41 -7.34
C LEU A 100 6.81 -2.06 -8.45
N THR A 101 6.11 -3.15 -8.13
CA THR A 101 5.02 -3.69 -8.95
C THR A 101 3.69 -3.28 -8.32
N GLU A 102 2.80 -2.67 -9.09
CA GLU A 102 1.45 -2.29 -8.66
C GLU A 102 0.40 -2.82 -9.63
N HIS A 103 -0.80 -3.05 -9.11
CA HIS A 103 -1.98 -3.33 -9.92
C HIS A 103 -3.17 -2.55 -9.35
N ASN A 104 -3.88 -1.84 -10.22
CA ASN A 104 -5.17 -1.28 -9.86
C ASN A 104 -6.24 -2.38 -9.87
N ILE A 105 -7.07 -2.46 -8.84
CA ILE A 105 -8.16 -3.44 -8.75
C ILE A 105 -9.13 -3.37 -9.93
N HIS A 106 -9.29 -2.20 -10.56
CA HIS A 106 -10.14 -2.03 -11.74
C HIS A 106 -9.50 -2.53 -13.03
N ASP A 107 -8.19 -2.78 -13.05
CA ASP A 107 -7.48 -3.30 -14.24
C ASP A 107 -7.45 -4.84 -14.27
N ILE A 108 -7.90 -5.50 -13.20
CA ILE A 108 -7.84 -6.97 -13.02
C ILE A 108 -9.17 -7.65 -13.39
N VAL A 109 -10.22 -6.86 -13.65
CA VAL A 109 -11.59 -7.35 -13.93
C VAL A 109 -11.87 -7.47 -15.42
#